data_AF-A0A4R4AXY1-F1
#
_entry.id   AF-A0A4R4AXY1-F1
#
_cell.length_a   1.000
_cell.length_b   1.000
_cell.length_c   1.000
_cell.angle_alpha   90.00
_cell.angle_beta   90.00
_cell.angle_gamma   90.00
#
_symmetry.space_group_name_H-M   'P 1'
#
loop_
_entity.id
_entity.type
_entity.pdbx_description
1 polymer ?
#
loop_
_entity_poly.entity_id
_entity_poly.type
_entity_poly.pdbx_seq_one_letter_code
_entity_poly.pdbx_strand_id
1 'polypeptide(L)'
;MLYKRLKTLYNDNKVLAADYPLDEYYPLLQSFITREVSLGAEYLSPYRFALFYAKSPKDIIRLFLGLSDSEDIIGQRYKYQCEECGTINILKDEESLFNFKCYECGEEELLTKKDYLSEVKLLFKINEELLEEVEEGLKANPLSNETPMSSAVLEGEKNIDMDVEVSLGSAGDSVYKKGMPISQEQKERSERMKQYRTLL
;
A
#
# COMPACT_ATOMS: atom_id res chain seq x y z
N MET A 1 -19.29 3.54 -0.21
CA MET A 1 -19.95 4.84 0.05
C MET A 1 -19.00 6.03 0.19
N LEU A 2 -17.69 5.81 0.04
CA LEU A 2 -16.62 6.82 0.17
C LEU A 2 -16.91 8.19 -0.47
N TYR A 3 -17.41 8.24 -1.71
CA TYR A 3 -17.71 9.52 -2.37
C TYR A 3 -18.67 10.41 -1.58
N LYS A 4 -19.71 9.82 -0.96
CA LYS A 4 -20.67 10.58 -0.16
C LYS A 4 -20.02 11.15 1.09
N ARG A 5 -19.20 10.35 1.79
CA ARG A 5 -18.45 10.77 2.99
C ARG A 5 -17.50 11.92 2.65
N LEU A 6 -16.72 11.77 1.58
CA LEU A 6 -15.82 12.82 1.07
C LEU A 6 -16.59 14.09 0.68
N LYS A 7 -17.74 13.95 -0.01
CA LYS A 7 -18.54 15.09 -0.40
C LYS A 7 -19.06 15.88 0.81
N THR A 8 -19.49 15.21 1.88
CA THR A 8 -19.87 15.87 3.13
C THR A 8 -18.68 16.64 3.71
N LEU A 9 -17.54 15.97 3.89
CA LEU A 9 -16.31 16.60 4.40
C LEU A 9 -15.90 17.83 3.58
N TYR A 10 -15.98 17.77 2.26
CA TYR A 10 -15.60 18.87 1.37
C TYR A 10 -16.58 20.05 1.43
N ASN A 11 -17.85 19.81 1.75
CA ASN A 11 -18.79 20.91 1.97
C ASN A 11 -18.48 21.66 3.27
N ASP A 12 -17.99 20.94 4.29
CA ASP A 12 -17.68 21.49 5.60
C ASP A 12 -16.29 22.16 5.63
N ASN A 13 -15.29 21.55 5.01
CA ASN A 13 -13.92 22.06 4.93
C ASN A 13 -13.65 22.78 3.60
N LYS A 14 -13.84 24.11 3.63
CA LYS A 14 -13.60 24.99 2.46
C LYS A 14 -12.14 25.01 1.97
N VAL A 15 -11.18 24.82 2.87
CA VAL A 15 -9.75 24.84 2.52
C VAL A 15 -9.41 23.58 1.73
N LEU A 16 -9.87 22.43 2.23
CA LEU A 16 -9.72 21.14 1.55
C LEU A 16 -10.34 21.20 0.14
N ALA A 17 -11.56 21.71 0.01
CA ALA A 17 -12.26 21.81 -1.27
C ALA A 17 -11.60 22.76 -2.28
N ALA A 18 -10.94 23.82 -1.81
CA ALA A 18 -10.27 24.80 -2.66
C ALA A 18 -8.92 24.27 -3.19
N ASP A 19 -8.12 23.68 -2.32
CA ASP A 19 -6.75 23.26 -2.64
C ASP A 19 -6.69 21.86 -3.28
N TYR A 20 -7.70 21.02 -3.03
CA TYR A 20 -7.74 19.64 -3.48
C TYR A 20 -9.11 19.33 -4.09
N PRO A 21 -9.34 19.55 -5.39
CA PRO A 21 -10.66 19.34 -5.99
C PRO A 21 -11.14 17.89 -5.90
N LEU A 22 -12.38 17.68 -5.45
CA LEU A 22 -12.92 16.33 -5.18
C LEU A 22 -12.89 15.45 -6.44
N ASP A 23 -13.27 16.00 -7.59
CA ASP A 23 -13.34 15.25 -8.85
C ASP A 23 -11.97 14.75 -9.31
N GLU A 24 -10.89 15.45 -8.96
CA GLU A 24 -9.52 15.02 -9.25
C GLU A 24 -9.02 13.99 -8.22
N TYR A 25 -9.24 14.25 -6.93
CA TYR A 25 -8.64 13.45 -5.85
C TYR A 25 -9.43 12.21 -5.48
N TYR A 26 -10.75 12.20 -5.68
CA TYR A 26 -11.60 11.06 -5.40
C TYR A 26 -11.12 9.74 -6.04
N PRO A 27 -10.91 9.66 -7.37
CA PRO A 27 -10.46 8.41 -7.99
C PRO A 27 -9.10 7.95 -7.47
N LEU A 28 -8.20 8.88 -7.14
CA LEU A 28 -6.88 8.58 -6.60
C LEU A 28 -6.98 8.00 -5.18
N LEU A 29 -7.80 8.63 -4.33
CA LEU A 29 -8.06 8.17 -2.97
C LEU A 29 -8.73 6.80 -2.96
N GLN A 30 -9.76 6.61 -3.79
CA GLN A 30 -10.44 5.32 -3.92
C GLN A 30 -9.46 4.23 -4.34
N SER A 31 -8.70 4.44 -5.43
CA SER A 31 -7.74 3.45 -5.92
C SER A 31 -6.65 3.16 -4.89
N PHE A 32 -6.20 4.17 -4.15
CA PHE A 32 -5.17 3.99 -3.13
C PHE A 32 -5.67 3.21 -1.93
N ILE A 33 -6.82 3.59 -1.37
CA ILE A 33 -7.43 2.91 -0.22
C ILE A 33 -7.69 1.45 -0.56
N THR A 34 -8.34 1.17 -1.70
CA THR A 34 -8.60 -0.22 -2.11
C THR A 34 -7.33 -1.05 -2.22
N ARG A 35 -6.25 -0.45 -2.75
CA ARG A 35 -4.96 -1.14 -2.86
C ARG A 35 -4.31 -1.37 -1.50
N GLU A 36 -4.24 -0.37 -0.65
CA GLU A 36 -3.61 -0.51 0.67
C GLU A 36 -4.39 -1.52 1.53
N VAL A 37 -5.73 -1.49 1.49
CA VAL A 37 -6.58 -2.48 2.16
C VAL A 37 -6.38 -3.88 1.58
N SER A 38 -6.26 -4.04 0.26
CA SER A 38 -5.95 -5.36 -0.34
C SER A 38 -4.60 -5.93 0.09
N LEU A 39 -3.68 -5.09 0.59
CA LEU A 39 -2.40 -5.48 1.15
C LEU A 39 -2.48 -5.70 2.68
N GLY A 40 -3.66 -5.59 3.29
CA GLY A 40 -3.88 -5.72 4.73
C GLY A 40 -3.47 -4.49 5.53
N ALA A 41 -3.36 -3.30 4.90
CA ALA A 41 -3.00 -2.09 5.60
C ALA A 41 -4.22 -1.40 6.23
N GLU A 42 -4.20 -1.26 7.56
CA GLU A 42 -5.17 -0.46 8.32
C GLU A 42 -4.82 1.03 8.36
N TYR A 43 -3.54 1.34 8.15
CA TYR A 43 -2.99 2.70 8.21
C TYR A 43 -2.50 3.14 6.83
N LEU A 44 -2.93 4.33 6.42
CA LEU A 44 -2.52 4.94 5.17
C LEU A 44 -1.27 5.79 5.37
N SER A 45 -0.40 5.76 4.36
CA SER A 45 0.81 6.57 4.32
C SER A 45 0.68 7.69 3.28
N PRO A 46 0.67 8.98 3.70
CA PRO A 46 0.69 10.11 2.77
C PRO A 46 1.90 10.05 1.83
N TYR A 47 3.04 9.57 2.32
CA TYR A 47 4.26 9.41 1.51
C TYR A 47 4.08 8.35 0.41
N ARG A 48 3.46 7.20 0.71
CA ARG A 48 3.17 6.19 -0.33
C ARG A 48 2.18 6.73 -1.36
N PHE A 49 1.15 7.45 -0.94
CA PHE A 49 0.22 8.12 -1.85
C PHE A 49 0.95 9.10 -2.77
N ALA A 50 1.79 9.97 -2.20
CA ALA A 50 2.56 10.96 -2.94
C ALA A 50 3.48 10.31 -3.98
N LEU A 51 4.20 9.25 -3.58
CA LEU A 51 5.07 8.49 -4.47
C LEU A 51 4.29 7.82 -5.60
N PHE A 52 3.14 7.21 -5.29
CA PHE A 52 2.37 6.44 -6.26
C PHE A 52 1.75 7.31 -7.35
N TYR A 53 1.31 8.52 -7.01
CA TYR A 53 0.68 9.46 -7.95
C TYR A 53 1.58 10.61 -8.39
N ALA A 54 2.89 10.53 -8.10
CA ALA A 54 3.87 11.57 -8.43
C ALA A 54 3.45 12.98 -7.95
N LYS A 55 2.87 13.05 -6.75
CA LYS A 55 2.45 14.31 -6.10
C LYS A 55 3.50 14.74 -5.08
N SER A 56 3.52 16.03 -4.76
CA SER A 56 4.40 16.61 -3.73
C SER A 56 4.05 16.03 -2.35
N PRO A 57 5.01 15.43 -1.61
CA PRO A 57 4.75 14.90 -0.27
C PRO A 57 4.17 15.96 0.68
N LYS A 58 4.64 17.20 0.59
CA LYS A 58 4.15 18.31 1.40
C LYS A 58 2.65 18.55 1.19
N ASP A 59 2.20 18.52 -0.06
CA ASP A 59 0.81 18.79 -0.39
C ASP A 59 -0.10 17.60 -0.06
N ILE A 60 0.41 16.38 -0.18
CA ILE A 60 -0.33 15.18 0.21
C ILE A 60 -0.44 15.04 1.74
N ILE A 61 0.60 15.41 2.49
CA ILE A 61 0.50 15.45 3.96
C ILE A 61 -0.63 16.40 4.38
N ARG A 62 -0.71 17.58 3.78
CA ARG A 62 -1.80 18.55 4.03
C ARG A 62 -3.18 18.01 3.63
N LEU A 63 -3.28 17.33 2.49
CA LEU A 63 -4.51 16.63 2.10
C LEU A 63 -4.94 15.63 3.17
N PHE A 64 -4.02 14.79 3.65
CA PHE A 64 -4.32 13.78 4.65
C PHE A 64 -4.71 14.39 6.00
N LEU A 65 -4.07 15.50 6.40
CA LEU A 65 -4.49 16.26 7.59
C LEU A 65 -5.92 16.79 7.44
N GLY A 66 -6.26 17.37 6.29
CA GLY A 66 -7.64 17.83 6.04
C GLY A 66 -8.65 16.69 5.92
N LEU A 67 -8.23 15.53 5.41
CA LEU A 67 -9.07 14.32 5.39
C LEU A 67 -9.33 13.76 6.79
N SER A 68 -8.42 13.99 7.75
CA SER A 68 -8.58 13.57 9.15
C SER A 68 -9.41 14.51 10.02
N ASP A 69 -9.89 15.63 9.48
CA ASP A 69 -10.84 16.51 10.18
C ASP A 69 -12.18 15.82 10.45
N SER A 70 -12.49 14.74 9.73
CA SER A 70 -13.62 13.85 9.98
C SER A 70 -13.12 12.41 10.18
N GLU A 71 -13.46 11.82 11.32
CA GLU A 71 -13.15 10.42 11.62
C GLU A 71 -13.93 9.42 10.73
N ASP A 72 -14.87 9.88 9.89
CA ASP A 72 -15.70 9.04 9.02
C ASP A 72 -14.91 8.45 7.84
N ILE A 73 -13.72 8.99 7.54
CA ILE A 73 -12.89 8.57 6.41
C ILE A 73 -11.56 8.05 6.92
N ILE A 74 -10.78 8.93 7.56
CA ILE A 74 -9.52 8.57 8.21
C ILE A 74 -9.42 9.27 9.57
N GLY A 75 -8.96 8.55 10.58
CA GLY A 75 -8.66 9.10 11.90
C GLY A 75 -7.17 9.39 12.04
N GLN A 76 -6.83 10.53 12.63
CA GLN A 76 -5.47 10.82 13.06
C GLN A 76 -5.14 10.03 14.33
N ARG A 77 -3.97 9.40 14.35
CA ARG A 77 -3.43 8.66 15.51
C ARG A 77 -1.97 9.04 15.71
N TYR A 78 -1.50 8.94 16.95
CA TYR A 78 -0.12 9.29 17.31
C TYR A 78 0.62 8.04 17.72
N LYS A 79 1.77 7.80 17.10
CA LYS A 79 2.67 6.71 17.44
C LYS A 79 3.84 7.26 18.26
N TYR A 80 4.03 6.71 19.44
CA TYR A 80 5.16 7.01 20.32
C TYR A 80 5.83 5.70 20.76
N GLN A 81 7.15 5.71 20.88
CA GLN A 81 7.90 4.60 21.44
C GLN A 81 8.37 5.00 22.83
N CYS A 82 7.92 4.29 23.87
CA CYS A 82 8.31 4.59 25.25
C CYS A 82 9.83 4.42 25.41
N GLU A 83 10.50 5.41 25.99
CA GLU A 83 11.97 5.39 26.17
C GLU A 83 12.40 4.34 27.20
N GLU A 84 11.59 4.11 28.24
CA GLU A 84 11.90 3.18 29.33
C GLU A 84 11.84 1.70 28.92
N CYS A 85 10.78 1.28 28.22
CA CYS A 85 10.57 -0.13 27.87
C CYS A 85 10.64 -0.43 26.37
N GLY A 86 10.76 0.59 25.51
CA GLY A 86 10.81 0.44 24.05
C GLY A 86 9.46 0.13 23.40
N THR A 87 8.38 0.10 24.16
CA THR A 87 7.04 -0.29 23.72
C THR A 87 6.38 0.77 22.84
N ILE A 88 5.75 0.33 21.74
CA ILE A 88 5.09 1.22 20.78
C ILE A 88 3.64 1.48 21.20
N ASN A 89 3.34 2.71 21.58
CA ASN A 89 2.02 3.19 21.96
C ASN A 89 1.34 3.89 20.78
N ILE A 90 0.06 3.55 20.54
CA ILE A 90 -0.79 4.25 19.56
C ILE A 90 -1.88 5.01 20.32
N LEU A 91 -1.79 6.33 20.30
CA LEU A 91 -2.67 7.24 21.01
C LEU A 91 -3.76 7.75 20.06
N LYS A 92 -4.98 7.85 20.58
CA LYS A 92 -6.17 8.16 19.77
C LYS A 92 -6.38 9.65 19.54
N ASP A 93 -5.99 10.47 20.50
CA ASP A 93 -6.29 11.89 20.56
C ASP A 93 -5.06 12.68 21.07
N GLU A 94 -5.15 14.00 20.93
CA GLU A 94 -4.12 14.91 21.44
C GLU A 94 -4.06 14.95 22.96
N GLU A 95 -5.19 14.76 23.65
CA GLU A 95 -5.25 14.75 25.12
C GLU A 95 -4.33 13.68 25.72
N SER A 96 -4.24 12.54 25.05
CA SER A 96 -3.34 11.43 25.37
C SER A 96 -1.86 11.77 25.23
N LEU A 97 -1.49 12.84 24.50
CA LEU A 97 -0.11 13.35 24.45
C LEU A 97 0.25 14.15 25.71
N PHE A 98 -0.73 14.81 26.34
CA PHE A 98 -0.53 15.56 27.57
C PHE A 98 -0.46 14.66 28.79
N ASN A 99 -1.26 13.59 28.80
CA ASN A 99 -1.37 12.63 29.89
C ASN A 99 -0.90 11.25 29.43
N PHE A 100 0.25 11.20 28.75
CA PHE A 100 0.75 9.94 28.24
C PHE A 100 1.07 8.99 29.40
N LYS A 101 0.57 7.76 29.28
CA LYS A 101 0.91 6.65 30.15
C LYS A 101 1.22 5.44 29.29
N CYS A 102 2.42 4.87 29.43
CA CYS A 102 2.76 3.66 28.69
C CYS A 102 1.86 2.49 29.14
N TYR A 103 1.25 1.78 28.20
CA TYR A 103 0.36 0.67 28.54
C TYR A 103 1.09 -0.53 29.17
N GLU A 104 2.41 -0.64 28.99
CA GLU A 104 3.20 -1.78 29.44
C GLU A 104 3.92 -1.52 30.78
N CYS A 105 4.77 -0.51 30.86
CA CYS A 105 5.50 -0.19 32.09
C CYS A 105 4.76 0.80 33.00
N GLY A 106 3.73 1.49 32.51
CA GLY A 106 2.98 2.48 33.28
C GLY A 106 3.68 3.83 33.45
N GLU A 107 4.82 4.05 32.79
CA GLU A 107 5.56 5.32 32.83
C GLU A 107 4.69 6.48 32.32
N GLU A 108 4.75 7.62 33.02
CA GLU A 108 3.96 8.80 32.73
C GLU A 108 4.87 9.93 32.26
N GLU A 109 4.64 10.43 31.04
CA GLU A 109 5.44 11.50 30.44
C GLU A 109 4.56 12.57 29.81
N LEU A 110 5.14 13.77 29.63
CA LEU A 110 4.51 14.89 28.94
C LEU A 110 5.11 15.01 27.54
N LEU A 111 4.48 14.37 26.56
CA LEU A 111 4.97 14.26 25.18
C LEU A 111 4.85 15.57 24.38
N THR A 112 4.27 16.61 24.98
CA THR A 112 4.14 17.94 24.38
C THR A 112 5.39 18.80 24.59
N LYS A 113 6.36 18.35 25.37
CA LYS A 113 7.67 19.01 25.47
C LYS A 113 8.40 18.90 24.13
N LYS A 114 9.12 19.98 23.78
CA LYS A 114 9.83 20.11 22.49
C LYS A 114 10.72 18.91 22.15
N ASP A 115 11.32 18.31 23.16
CA ASP A 115 12.26 17.20 23.01
C ASP A 115 11.56 15.89 22.59
N TYR A 116 10.28 15.72 22.96
CA TYR A 116 9.50 14.51 22.64
C TYR A 116 8.62 14.69 21.41
N LEU A 117 8.24 15.93 21.06
CA LEU A 117 7.40 16.21 19.88
C LEU A 117 8.03 15.74 18.57
N SER A 118 9.36 15.70 18.46
CA SER A 118 10.05 15.15 17.28
C SER A 118 9.93 13.63 17.16
N GLU A 119 9.70 12.92 18.26
CA GLU A 119 9.61 11.47 18.31
C GLU A 119 8.19 10.95 18.05
N VAL A 120 7.18 11.80 18.26
CA VAL A 120 5.78 11.48 17.99
C VAL A 120 5.51 11.47 16.48
N LYS A 121 5.10 10.30 15.96
CA LYS A 121 4.79 10.10 14.54
C LYS A 121 3.29 10.12 14.31
N LEU A 122 2.84 10.83 13.27
CA LEU A 122 1.44 10.82 12.85
C LEU A 122 1.14 9.58 12.00
N LEU A 123 0.03 8.93 12.31
CA LEU A 123 -0.55 7.83 11.56
C LEU A 123 -1.98 8.21 11.14
N PHE A 124 -2.41 7.72 9.97
CA PHE A 124 -3.76 7.93 9.45
C PHE A 124 -4.46 6.58 9.36
N LYS A 125 -5.32 6.25 10.32
CA LYS A 125 -6.07 4.99 10.35
C LYS A 125 -7.31 5.12 9.48
N ILE A 126 -7.62 4.14 8.65
CA ILE A 126 -8.89 4.09 7.91
C ILE A 126 -10.04 3.90 8.91
N ASN A 127 -11.16 4.59 8.69
CA ASN A 127 -12.38 4.35 9.46
C ASN A 127 -12.80 2.87 9.38
N GLU A 128 -13.22 2.27 10.49
CA GLU A 128 -13.50 0.82 10.56
C GLU A 128 -14.62 0.40 9.61
N GLU A 129 -15.70 1.18 9.51
CA GLU A 129 -16.79 0.88 8.57
C GLU A 129 -16.32 0.96 7.12
N LEU A 130 -15.47 1.95 6.80
CA LEU A 130 -14.92 2.09 5.46
C LEU A 130 -13.95 0.94 5.12
N LEU A 131 -13.19 0.47 6.11
CA LEU A 131 -12.29 -0.67 5.96
C LEU A 131 -13.10 -1.93 5.62
N GLU A 132 -14.13 -2.23 6.42
CA GLU A 132 -15.05 -3.35 6.20
C GLU A 132 -15.73 -3.28 4.81
N GLU A 133 -16.25 -2.11 4.42
CA GLU A 133 -16.87 -1.89 3.10
C GLU A 133 -15.90 -2.27 1.96
N VAL A 134 -14.63 -1.90 2.07
CA VAL A 134 -13.63 -2.17 1.03
C VAL A 134 -13.25 -3.65 1.02
N GLU A 135 -13.08 -4.27 2.18
CA GLU A 135 -12.80 -5.70 2.28
C GLU A 135 -13.93 -6.57 1.71
N GLU A 136 -15.18 -6.23 1.99
CA GLU A 136 -16.34 -6.91 1.41
C GLU A 136 -16.37 -6.77 -0.12
N GLY A 137 -16.08 -5.57 -0.63
CA GLY A 137 -15.98 -5.31 -2.07
C GLY A 137 -14.87 -6.11 -2.76
N LEU A 138 -13.76 -6.37 -2.06
CA LEU A 138 -12.67 -7.22 -2.57
C LEU A 138 -13.06 -8.71 -2.59
N LYS A 139 -13.72 -9.20 -1.54
CA LYS A 139 -14.19 -10.61 -1.44
C LYS A 139 -15.28 -10.94 -2.48
N ALA A 140 -16.11 -9.96 -2.85
CA ALA A 140 -17.16 -10.13 -3.86
C ALA A 140 -16.62 -10.25 -5.30
N ASN A 141 -15.32 -10.03 -5.53
CA ASN A 141 -14.72 -10.05 -6.85
C ASN A 141 -14.33 -11.50 -7.23
N PRO A 142 -14.97 -12.15 -8.23
CA PRO A 142 -14.83 -13.58 -8.49
C PRO A 142 -13.42 -14.06 -8.92
N LEU A 143 -12.48 -13.13 -9.14
CA LEU A 143 -11.06 -13.43 -9.39
C LEU A 143 -10.26 -13.67 -8.10
N SER A 144 -10.81 -13.41 -6.91
CA SER A 144 -10.20 -13.70 -5.61
C SER A 144 -10.56 -15.09 -5.06
N ASN A 145 -11.36 -15.87 -5.80
CA ASN A 145 -11.53 -17.28 -5.47
C ASN A 145 -10.17 -17.96 -5.65
N GLU A 146 -9.51 -18.18 -4.51
CA GLU A 146 -8.31 -18.99 -4.38
C GLU A 146 -8.45 -20.20 -5.27
N THR A 147 -7.66 -20.21 -6.36
CA THR A 147 -7.39 -21.48 -7.03
C THR A 147 -6.71 -22.31 -5.96
N PRO A 148 -7.29 -23.42 -5.47
CA PRO A 148 -6.64 -24.22 -4.45
C PRO A 148 -5.27 -24.57 -5.00
N MET A 149 -4.20 -24.18 -4.28
CA MET A 149 -2.86 -24.63 -4.58
C MET A 149 -2.93 -26.14 -4.70
N SER A 150 -2.81 -26.65 -5.92
CA SER A 150 -2.64 -28.07 -6.15
C SER A 150 -1.32 -28.43 -5.48
N SER A 151 -1.42 -29.00 -4.28
CA SER A 151 -0.30 -29.63 -3.62
C SER A 151 0.09 -30.81 -4.50
N ALA A 152 1.18 -30.62 -5.25
CA ALA A 152 1.87 -31.72 -5.89
C ALA A 152 2.41 -32.64 -4.77
N VAL A 153 1.58 -33.58 -4.32
CA VAL A 153 2.01 -34.74 -3.55
C VAL A 153 2.65 -35.70 -4.57
N LEU A 154 3.97 -35.71 -4.59
CA LEU A 154 4.76 -36.76 -5.22
C LEU A 154 4.82 -37.96 -4.30
N GLU A 155 3.87 -38.88 -4.46
CA GLU A 155 4.00 -40.30 -4.11
C GLU A 155 3.43 -41.04 -5.33
N GLY A 156 4.21 -41.75 -6.15
CA GLY A 156 5.01 -42.89 -5.75
C GLY A 156 4.24 -44.18 -6.05
N GLU A 157 4.33 -44.64 -7.30
CA GLU A 157 4.15 -46.03 -7.77
C GLU A 157 2.74 -46.67 -7.83
N LYS A 158 2.21 -46.87 -9.05
CA LYS A 158 2.16 -48.17 -9.79
C LYS A 158 1.08 -48.18 -10.90
N ASN A 159 1.56 -48.41 -12.13
CA ASN A 159 0.95 -49.15 -13.23
C ASN A 159 -0.53 -48.89 -13.58
N ILE A 160 -0.76 -48.35 -14.79
CA ILE A 160 -1.47 -49.04 -15.89
C ILE A 160 -1.17 -48.27 -17.18
N ASP A 161 -0.65 -49.01 -18.16
CA ASP A 161 -0.43 -48.59 -19.54
C ASP A 161 -1.72 -48.15 -20.24
N MET A 162 -1.67 -47.03 -20.94
CA MET A 162 -2.43 -46.83 -22.17
C MET A 162 -1.70 -45.81 -23.03
N ASP A 163 -1.15 -46.30 -24.14
CA ASP A 163 -0.53 -45.53 -25.21
C ASP A 163 -1.47 -44.44 -25.72
N VAL A 164 -1.09 -43.19 -25.50
CA VAL A 164 -1.49 -42.07 -26.35
C VAL A 164 -0.21 -41.35 -26.75
N GLU A 165 0.24 -41.61 -27.98
CA GLU A 165 1.23 -40.80 -28.67
C GLU A 165 0.73 -39.35 -28.75
N VAL A 166 1.18 -38.50 -27.82
CA VAL A 166 1.03 -37.05 -27.96
C VAL A 166 2.18 -36.55 -28.82
N SER A 167 1.88 -36.42 -30.11
CA SER A 167 2.65 -35.66 -31.09
C SER A 167 3.04 -34.28 -30.51
N LEU A 168 4.31 -34.11 -30.15
CA LEU A 168 4.94 -32.82 -29.89
C LEU A 168 5.19 -32.09 -31.22
N GLY A 169 4.08 -31.72 -31.88
CA GLY A 169 4.08 -30.86 -33.04
C GLY A 169 4.22 -29.40 -32.62
N SER A 170 5.43 -28.87 -32.80
CA SER A 170 5.71 -27.46 -33.15
C SER A 170 5.17 -26.36 -32.22
N ALA A 171 5.92 -26.06 -31.15
CA ALA A 171 5.98 -24.73 -30.53
C ALA A 171 7.39 -24.13 -30.68
N GLY A 172 8.03 -24.37 -31.82
CA GLY A 172 9.42 -24.01 -32.13
C GLY A 172 9.62 -22.67 -32.86
N ASP A 173 8.56 -21.87 -33.07
CA ASP A 173 8.62 -20.72 -34.00
C ASP A 173 8.56 -19.32 -33.35
N SER A 174 8.83 -19.19 -32.05
CA SER A 174 8.83 -17.87 -31.38
C SER A 174 10.17 -17.46 -30.75
N VAL A 175 11.26 -18.22 -30.95
CA VAL A 175 12.57 -17.95 -30.32
C VAL A 175 13.55 -17.17 -31.23
N TYR A 176 13.16 -16.86 -32.47
CA TYR A 176 14.01 -16.16 -33.43
C TYR A 176 13.37 -14.87 -33.95
N LYS A 177 14.00 -13.72 -33.70
CA LYS A 177 13.82 -12.52 -34.50
C LYS A 177 15.09 -12.33 -35.32
N LYS A 178 14.95 -12.25 -36.66
CA LYS A 178 16.06 -12.07 -37.62
C LYS A 178 17.17 -13.14 -37.55
N GLY A 179 16.81 -14.41 -37.33
CA GLY A 179 17.73 -15.54 -37.51
C GLY A 179 18.85 -15.66 -36.48
N MET A 180 18.81 -14.91 -35.38
CA MET A 180 19.72 -15.07 -34.25
C MET A 180 18.95 -15.43 -32.98
N PRO A 181 19.47 -16.33 -32.13
CA PRO A 181 18.87 -16.61 -30.84
C PRO A 181 18.94 -15.35 -29.97
N ILE A 182 17.84 -15.02 -29.29
CA ILE A 182 17.66 -13.81 -28.45
C ILE A 182 18.80 -13.63 -27.42
N SER A 183 19.46 -14.71 -27.00
CA SER A 183 20.59 -14.71 -26.09
C SER A 183 21.88 -14.09 -26.66
N GLN A 184 22.08 -14.11 -27.99
CA GLN A 184 23.24 -13.49 -28.64
C GLN A 184 23.06 -11.98 -28.82
N GLU A 185 21.86 -11.53 -29.19
CA GLU A 185 21.56 -10.09 -29.38
C GLU A 185 21.69 -9.31 -28.06
N GLN A 186 21.32 -9.93 -26.92
CA GLN A 186 21.53 -9.34 -25.59
C GLN A 186 23.00 -9.24 -25.20
N LYS A 187 23.85 -10.21 -25.60
CA LYS A 187 25.30 -10.16 -25.37
C LYS A 187 25.95 -9.02 -26.18
N GLU A 188 25.62 -8.89 -27.46
CA GLU A 188 26.16 -7.83 -28.31
C GLU A 188 25.75 -6.43 -27.83
N ARG A 189 24.51 -6.27 -27.37
CA ARG A 189 24.04 -4.98 -26.80
C ARG A 189 24.77 -4.63 -25.49
N SER A 190 25.07 -5.63 -24.66
CA SER A 190 25.84 -5.45 -23.42
C SER A 190 27.30 -5.07 -23.71
N GLU A 191 27.93 -5.68 -24.71
CA GLU A 191 29.29 -5.35 -25.13
C GLU A 191 29.41 -3.94 -25.72
N ARG A 192 28.45 -3.52 -26.56
CA ARG A 192 28.38 -2.13 -27.05
C ARG A 192 28.27 -1.12 -25.92
N MET A 193 27.43 -1.39 -24.92
CA MET A 193 27.27 -0.49 -23.76
C MET A 193 28.54 -0.39 -22.91
N LYS A 194 29.35 -1.46 -22.83
CA LYS A 194 30.66 -1.43 -22.14
C LYS A 194 31.68 -0.57 -22.89
N GLN A 195 31.69 -0.60 -24.22
CA GLN A 195 32.58 0.25 -25.04
C GLN A 195 32.25 1.74 -24.88
N TYR A 196 30.97 2.12 -24.81
CA TYR A 196 30.58 3.52 -24.57
C TYR A 196 31.01 4.03 -23.18
N ARG A 197 31.05 3.15 -22.16
CA ARG A 197 31.52 3.52 -20.81
C ARG A 197 33.04 3.69 -20.70
N THR A 198 33.81 3.22 -21.68
CA THR A 198 35.27 3.36 -21.70
C THR A 198 35.75 4.58 -22.47
N LEU A 199 34.83 5.30 -23.15
CA LEU A 199 35.10 6.52 -23.93
C LEU A 199 34.62 7.81 -23.24
N LEU A 200 34.03 7.71 -22.03
CA LEU A 200 33.68 8.82 -21.13
C LEU A 200 34.66 8.86 -19.97
#